data_AF-A0A645GK44-F1
#
_entry.id   AF-A0A645GK44-F1
#
_cell.length_a   1.000
_cell.length_b   1.000
_cell.length_c   1.000
_cell.angle_alpha   90.00
_cell.angle_beta   90.00
_cell.angle_gamma   90.00
#
_symmetry.space_group_name_H-M   'P 1'
#
loop_
_entity.id
_entity.type
_entity.pdbx_description
1 polymer ?
#
loop_
_entity_poly.entity_id
_entity_poly.type
_entity_poly.pdbx_seq_one_letter_code
_entity_poly.pdbx_strand_id
1 'polypeptide(L)'
;MLTELELKVENMHDWGYEVIQGRGAYEGQSIRINVENENIIAFDQDGKLRGMIPDALCVFKSNGQPVTNADLAVGMELSFVVVPCNEKWLEDDMVKVFDSTLHYFGYEDGFVPISALNAERK
;
A
#
# COMPACT_ATOMS: atom_id res chain seq x y z
N MET A 1 -6.78 12.53 0.05
CA MET A 1 -7.82 12.68 1.09
C MET A 1 -8.34 11.30 1.41
N LEU A 2 -8.25 10.86 2.67
CA LEU A 2 -8.78 9.56 3.09
C LEU A 2 -10.32 9.60 3.05
N THR A 3 -10.94 8.74 2.26
CA THR A 3 -12.40 8.69 2.09
C THR A 3 -13.05 7.44 2.63
N GLU A 4 -12.32 6.33 2.67
CA GLU A 4 -12.79 5.07 3.23
C GLU A 4 -11.71 4.50 4.13
N LEU A 5 -12.13 3.95 5.26
CA LEU A 5 -11.30 3.23 6.21
C LEU A 5 -12.16 2.15 6.84
N GLU A 6 -11.78 0.90 6.62
CA GLU A 6 -12.40 -0.26 7.25
C GLU A 6 -11.30 -1.07 7.89
N LEU A 7 -11.36 -1.24 9.21
CA LEU A 7 -10.42 -2.06 9.98
C LEU A 7 -11.21 -2.96 10.93
N LYS A 8 -10.81 -4.24 10.99
CA LYS A 8 -11.35 -5.23 11.92
C LYS A 8 -10.21 -5.98 12.60
N VAL A 9 -10.36 -6.24 13.89
CA VAL A 9 -9.43 -7.12 14.62
C VAL A 9 -9.92 -8.55 14.48
N GLU A 10 -9.12 -9.43 13.89
CA GLU A 10 -9.42 -10.84 13.73
C GLU A 10 -8.15 -11.68 13.90
N ASN A 11 -8.23 -12.74 14.71
CA ASN A 11 -7.09 -13.63 15.00
C ASN A 11 -5.82 -12.91 15.50
N MET A 12 -5.99 -11.80 16.25
CA MET A 12 -4.89 -10.92 16.75
C MET A 12 -4.20 -10.08 15.67
N HIS A 13 -4.82 -9.95 14.49
CA HIS A 13 -4.36 -9.09 13.40
C HIS A 13 -5.40 -8.02 13.07
N ASP A 14 -4.96 -6.84 12.67
CA ASP A 14 -5.80 -5.77 12.15
C ASP A 14 -5.92 -5.93 10.64
N TRP A 15 -7.10 -6.32 10.16
CA TRP A 15 -7.39 -6.52 8.74
C TRP A 15 -8.24 -5.40 8.18
N GLY A 16 -8.01 -5.05 6.91
CA GLY A 16 -8.96 -4.23 6.18
C GLY A 16 -8.35 -3.44 5.04
N TYR A 17 -8.81 -2.21 4.86
CA TYR A 17 -8.34 -1.34 3.79
C TYR A 17 -8.57 0.14 4.09
N GLU A 18 -7.83 0.95 3.35
CA GLU A 18 -8.02 2.40 3.25
C GLU A 18 -8.13 2.83 1.79
N VAL A 19 -8.89 3.89 1.52
CA VAL A 19 -8.98 4.52 0.19
C VAL A 19 -8.65 6.00 0.28
N ILE A 20 -7.60 6.41 -0.45
CA ILE A 20 -7.17 7.81 -0.54
C ILE A 20 -7.52 8.35 -1.92
N GLN A 21 -8.40 9.36 -1.97
CA GLN A 21 -8.70 10.11 -3.18
C GLN A 21 -7.62 11.15 -3.45
N GLY A 22 -7.11 11.18 -4.68
CA GLY A 22 -6.15 12.16 -5.15
C GLY A 22 -6.74 13.57 -5.25
N ARG A 23 -5.86 14.57 -5.21
CA ARG A 23 -6.21 15.99 -5.33
C ARG A 23 -5.22 16.71 -6.21
N GLY A 24 -5.63 17.82 -6.81
CA GLY A 24 -4.75 18.67 -7.61
C GLY A 24 -4.24 17.91 -8.85
N ALA A 25 -2.94 17.62 -8.91
CA ALA A 25 -2.37 16.85 -10.03
C ALA A 25 -2.87 15.38 -10.07
N TYR A 26 -3.44 14.88 -8.97
CA TYR A 26 -3.99 13.53 -8.86
C TYR A 26 -5.54 13.53 -8.81
N GLU A 27 -6.20 14.63 -9.17
CA GLU A 27 -7.67 14.71 -9.19
C GLU A 27 -8.26 13.59 -10.07
N GLY A 28 -9.31 12.92 -9.58
CA GLY A 28 -9.95 11.80 -10.28
C GLY A 28 -9.20 10.45 -10.19
N GLN A 29 -8.02 10.41 -9.55
CA GLN A 29 -7.32 9.17 -9.21
C GLN A 29 -7.61 8.78 -7.77
N SER A 30 -7.59 7.48 -7.46
CA SER A 30 -7.60 6.99 -6.09
C SER A 30 -6.62 5.85 -5.91
N ILE A 31 -6.26 5.59 -4.65
CA ILE A 31 -5.51 4.41 -4.28
C ILE A 31 -6.27 3.68 -3.17
N ARG A 32 -6.44 2.37 -3.33
CA ARG A 32 -6.88 1.45 -2.29
C ARG A 32 -5.66 0.70 -1.78
N ILE A 33 -5.47 0.70 -0.45
CA ILE A 33 -4.38 -0.01 0.22
C ILE A 33 -5.02 -1.05 1.13
N ASN A 34 -4.66 -2.32 0.95
CA ASN A 34 -5.10 -3.40 1.81
C ASN A 34 -4.12 -3.62 2.97
N VAL A 35 -4.65 -3.96 4.14
CA VAL A 35 -3.96 -3.92 5.43
C VAL A 35 -4.04 -5.28 6.14
N GLU A 36 -2.90 -5.71 6.68
CA GLU A 36 -2.76 -6.74 7.70
C GLU A 36 -1.71 -6.22 8.71
N ASN A 37 -2.15 -5.56 9.79
CA ASN A 37 -1.35 -4.72 10.70
C ASN A 37 -0.66 -3.55 9.97
N GLU A 38 0.20 -3.86 9.02
CA GLU A 38 0.87 -2.95 8.09
C GLU A 38 0.15 -2.84 6.74
N ASN A 39 0.54 -1.83 5.95
CA ASN A 39 0.11 -1.69 4.56
C ASN A 39 0.79 -2.74 3.68
N ILE A 40 0.00 -3.59 3.03
CA ILE A 40 0.51 -4.78 2.34
C ILE A 40 0.61 -4.58 0.82
N ILE A 41 -0.48 -4.13 0.21
CA ILE A 41 -0.60 -4.02 -1.25
C ILE A 41 -1.54 -2.89 -1.63
N ALA A 42 -1.21 -2.18 -2.70
CA ALA A 42 -1.95 -1.01 -3.16
C ALA A 42 -2.33 -1.12 -4.64
N PHE A 43 -3.57 -0.77 -4.94
CA PHE A 43 -4.14 -0.73 -6.30
C PHE A 43 -4.76 0.63 -6.59
N ASP A 44 -4.66 1.12 -7.81
CA ASP A 44 -5.42 2.30 -8.24
C ASP A 44 -6.88 1.96 -8.57
N GLN A 45 -7.65 2.98 -8.93
CA GLN A 45 -9.08 2.83 -9.26
C GLN A 45 -9.37 1.88 -10.41
N ASP A 46 -8.40 1.62 -11.29
CA ASP A 46 -8.52 0.74 -12.45
C ASP A 46 -8.05 -0.70 -12.13
N GLY A 47 -7.72 -0.97 -10.87
CA GLY A 47 -7.19 -2.26 -10.42
C GLY A 47 -5.73 -2.47 -10.75
N LYS A 48 -5.00 -1.44 -11.21
CA LYS A 48 -3.57 -1.57 -11.51
C LYS A 48 -2.77 -1.51 -10.22
N LEU A 49 -1.85 -2.45 -10.07
CA LEU A 49 -0.90 -2.51 -8.96
C LEU A 49 -0.03 -1.23 -8.88
N ARG A 50 0.08 -0.67 -7.68
CA ARG A 50 0.83 0.56 -7.39
C ARG A 50 1.94 0.39 -6.35
N GLY A 51 1.94 -0.71 -5.62
CA GLY A 51 3.00 -1.08 -4.67
C GLY A 51 2.61 -2.29 -3.86
N MET A 52 3.60 -3.03 -3.38
CA MET A 52 3.41 -4.18 -2.49
C MET A 52 4.65 -4.40 -1.60
N ILE A 53 4.47 -5.12 -0.50
CA ILE A 53 5.58 -5.65 0.29
C ILE A 53 6.51 -6.54 -0.54
N PRO A 54 7.83 -6.59 -0.25
CA PRO A 54 8.51 -5.94 0.87
C PRO A 54 8.83 -4.45 0.68
N ASP A 55 8.48 -3.81 -0.44
CA ASP A 55 8.59 -2.35 -0.50
C ASP A 55 7.66 -1.74 0.56
N ALA A 56 8.14 -0.73 1.28
CA ALA A 56 7.39 -0.15 2.38
C ALA A 56 6.32 0.81 1.85
N LEU A 57 5.06 0.49 2.12
CA LEU A 57 3.90 1.31 1.79
C LEU A 57 3.62 2.29 2.94
N CYS A 58 3.97 3.56 2.75
CA CYS A 58 3.94 4.56 3.81
C CYS A 58 2.90 5.64 3.53
N VAL A 59 2.24 6.08 4.61
CA VAL A 59 1.26 7.17 4.58
C VAL A 59 1.75 8.31 5.46
N PHE A 60 1.63 9.54 4.95
CA PHE A 60 2.12 10.76 5.59
C PHE A 60 1.05 11.85 5.63
N LYS A 61 1.06 12.68 6.68
CA LYS A 61 0.33 13.95 6.68
C LYS A 61 1.01 14.96 5.74
N SER A 62 0.30 16.03 5.41
CA SER A 62 0.83 17.13 4.58
C SER A 62 2.09 17.81 5.14
N ASN A 63 2.34 17.72 6.45
CA ASN A 63 3.55 18.23 7.10
C ASN A 63 4.74 17.23 7.09
N GLY A 64 4.59 16.08 6.42
CA GLY A 64 5.62 15.04 6.34
C GLY A 64 5.69 14.09 7.54
N GLN A 65 4.79 14.21 8.52
CA GLN A 65 4.73 13.26 9.63
C GLN A 65 4.17 11.91 9.14
N PRO A 66 4.86 10.77 9.39
CA PRO A 66 4.30 9.45 9.09
C PRO A 66 3.10 9.15 9.98
N VAL A 67 2.15 8.39 9.44
CA VAL A 67 0.92 7.97 10.12
C VAL A 67 0.81 6.46 10.04
N THR A 68 0.45 5.82 11.14
CA THR A 68 0.18 4.37 11.17
C THR A 68 -1.30 4.11 10.92
N ASN A 69 -1.64 2.88 10.56
CA ASN A 69 -3.03 2.48 10.30
C ASN A 69 -3.95 2.73 11.51
N ALA A 70 -3.42 2.63 12.73
CA ALA A 70 -4.14 2.89 13.97
C ALA A 70 -4.48 4.38 14.20
N ASP A 71 -3.78 5.29 13.53
CA ASP A 71 -3.95 6.75 13.67
C ASP A 71 -4.85 7.37 12.59
N LEU A 72 -5.34 6.56 11.64
CA LEU A 72 -6.11 7.02 10.49
C LEU A 72 -7.57 7.37 10.86
N ALA A 73 -8.07 8.41 10.22
CA ALA A 73 -9.46 8.82 10.30
C ALA A 73 -9.92 9.42 8.97
N VAL A 74 -11.11 9.02 8.51
CA VAL A 74 -11.72 9.55 7.27
C VAL A 74 -11.74 11.08 7.34
N GLY A 75 -11.36 11.72 6.24
CA GLY A 75 -11.19 13.18 6.16
C GLY A 75 -9.76 13.68 6.41
N MET A 76 -8.78 12.79 6.65
CA MET A 76 -7.38 13.17 6.73
C MET A 76 -6.77 13.48 5.36
N GLU A 77 -6.00 14.57 5.30
CA GLU A 77 -5.17 14.91 4.15
C GLU A 77 -3.85 14.16 4.22
N LEU A 78 -3.74 13.14 3.37
CA LEU A 78 -2.67 12.17 3.38
C LEU A 78 -1.97 12.11 2.02
N SER A 79 -0.68 11.78 2.07
CA SER A 79 0.15 11.39 0.93
C SER A 79 0.54 9.92 1.08
N PHE A 80 0.48 9.18 -0.02
CA PHE A 80 0.91 7.78 -0.11
C PHE A 80 2.24 7.72 -0.87
N VAL A 81 3.22 7.01 -0.31
CA VAL A 81 4.55 6.83 -0.88
C VAL A 81 4.96 5.38 -0.71
N VAL A 82 5.59 4.81 -1.74
CA VAL A 82 6.19 3.47 -1.68
C VAL A 82 7.71 3.63 -1.69
N VAL A 83 8.37 3.05 -0.69
CA VAL A 83 9.83 3.10 -0.53
C VAL A 83 10.40 1.73 -0.87
N PRO A 84 11.43 1.63 -1.75
CA PRO A 84 12.05 0.35 -2.07
C PRO A 84 12.52 -0.39 -0.82
N CYS A 85 12.31 -1.69 -0.82
CA CYS A 85 12.83 -2.59 0.19
C CYS A 85 14.35 -2.59 0.22
N ASN A 86 14.92 -3.12 1.31
CA ASN A 86 16.35 -3.40 1.36
C ASN A 86 16.72 -4.48 0.34
N GLU A 87 17.82 -4.31 -0.40
CA GLU A 87 18.29 -5.24 -1.44
C GLU A 87 18.44 -6.69 -0.93
N LYS A 88 18.69 -6.89 0.38
CA LYS A 88 18.73 -8.22 1.00
C LYS A 88 17.45 -9.04 0.83
N TRP A 89 16.29 -8.40 0.68
CA TRP A 89 15.05 -9.12 0.39
C TRP A 89 15.05 -9.77 -0.99
N LEU A 90 15.85 -9.25 -1.92
CA LEU A 90 15.95 -9.73 -3.30
C LEU A 90 16.98 -10.85 -3.46
N GLU A 91 17.85 -11.04 -2.47
CA GLU A 91 18.81 -12.13 -2.42
C GLU A 91 18.08 -13.45 -2.20
N ASP A 92 18.58 -14.52 -2.83
CA ASP A 92 18.10 -15.90 -2.67
C ASP A 92 16.56 -16.08 -2.74
N ASP A 93 15.88 -15.20 -3.48
CA ASP A 93 14.42 -15.23 -3.67
C ASP A 93 13.63 -15.11 -2.35
N MET A 94 14.19 -14.42 -1.36
CA MET A 94 13.59 -14.26 -0.03
C MET A 94 12.20 -13.57 -0.08
N VAL A 95 11.92 -12.78 -1.12
CA VAL A 95 10.61 -12.14 -1.33
C VAL A 95 9.44 -13.13 -1.38
N LYS A 96 9.66 -14.40 -1.74
CA LYS A 96 8.61 -15.42 -1.80
C LYS A 96 7.94 -15.71 -0.47
N VAL A 97 8.55 -15.34 0.65
CA VAL A 97 7.91 -15.43 1.97
C VAL A 97 6.59 -14.64 2.02
N PHE A 98 6.43 -13.63 1.16
CA PHE A 98 5.24 -12.78 1.10
C PHE A 98 4.17 -13.31 0.15
N ASP A 99 4.45 -14.33 -0.68
CA ASP A 99 3.51 -14.82 -1.71
C ASP A 99 2.16 -15.21 -1.09
N SER A 100 2.15 -15.94 0.02
CA SER A 100 0.89 -16.35 0.67
C SER A 100 0.04 -15.14 1.13
N THR A 101 0.70 -14.08 1.59
CA THR A 101 0.02 -12.83 1.99
C THR A 101 -0.50 -12.09 0.76
N LEU A 102 0.27 -12.02 -0.33
CA LEU A 102 -0.18 -11.41 -1.58
C LEU A 102 -1.37 -12.16 -2.21
N HIS A 103 -1.32 -13.50 -2.20
CA HIS A 103 -2.40 -14.36 -2.69
C HIS A 103 -3.69 -14.17 -1.87
N TYR A 104 -3.57 -14.00 -0.55
CA TYR A 104 -4.72 -13.69 0.30
C TYR A 104 -5.44 -12.40 -0.15
N PHE A 105 -4.69 -11.40 -0.61
CA PHE A 105 -5.24 -10.16 -1.17
C PHE A 105 -5.56 -10.25 -2.67
N GLY A 106 -5.51 -11.45 -3.27
CA GLY A 106 -5.91 -11.72 -4.65
C GLY A 106 -4.87 -11.37 -5.71
N TYR A 107 -3.59 -11.28 -5.33
CA TYR A 107 -2.50 -10.99 -6.25
C TYR A 107 -1.55 -12.18 -6.37
N GLU A 108 -1.47 -12.80 -7.55
CA GLU A 108 -0.80 -14.09 -7.79
C GLU A 108 0.53 -13.99 -8.55
N ASP A 109 0.88 -12.80 -9.07
CA ASP A 109 2.02 -12.63 -9.99
C ASP A 109 3.39 -12.49 -9.29
N GLY A 110 3.42 -12.58 -7.95
CA GLY A 110 4.63 -12.45 -7.14
C GLY A 110 5.23 -11.04 -7.11
N PHE A 111 6.29 -10.86 -6.31
CA PHE A 111 6.84 -9.53 -6.03
C PHE A 111 7.25 -8.74 -7.29
N VAL A 112 6.76 -7.49 -7.40
CA VAL A 112 7.18 -6.51 -8.40
C VAL A 112 7.72 -5.26 -7.70
N PRO A 113 9.00 -4.88 -7.90
CA PRO A 113 9.58 -3.73 -7.23
C PRO A 113 8.97 -2.43 -7.74
N ILE A 114 8.85 -1.44 -6.85
CA ILE A 114 8.30 -0.11 -7.15
C ILE A 114 9.04 0.60 -8.28
N SER A 115 10.34 0.33 -8.44
CA SER A 115 11.15 0.86 -9.54
C SER A 115 10.64 0.40 -10.91
N ALA A 116 10.20 -0.85 -11.03
CA ALA A 116 9.58 -1.37 -12.25
C ALA A 116 8.18 -0.76 -12.48
N LEU A 117 7.34 -0.70 -11.44
CA LEU A 117 5.99 -0.13 -11.52
C LEU A 117 5.98 1.35 -11.91
N ASN A 118 7.00 2.11 -11.51
CA ASN A 118 7.14 3.52 -11.88
C ASN A 118 7.68 3.72 -13.29
N ALA A 119 8.43 2.76 -13.85
CA ALA A 119 8.92 2.84 -15.22
C ALA A 119 7.78 2.79 -16.26
N GLU A 120 6.69 2.08 -15.93
CA GLU A 120 5.49 1.96 -16.76
C GLU A 120 4.59 3.19 -16.77
N ARG A 121 4.85 4.17 -15.90
CA ARG A 121 4.01 5.38 -15.76
C ARG A 121 4.39 6.52 -16.72
N LYS A 122 5.34 6.28 -17.64
CA LYS A 122 5.83 7.27 -18.61
C LYS A 122 4.84 7.54 -19.73
#